data_AF-A0A7V5LDM5-F1
#
_entry.id   AF-A0A7V5LDM5-F1
#
_cell.length_a   1.000
_cell.length_b   1.000
_cell.length_c   1.000
_cell.angle_alpha   90.00
_cell.angle_beta   90.00
_cell.angle_gamma   90.00
#
_symmetry.space_group_name_H-M   'P 1'
#
loop_
_entity.id
_entity.type
_entity.pdbx_description
1 polymer ?
#
loop_
_entity_poly.entity_id
_entity_poly.type
_entity_poly.pdbx_seq_one_letter_code
_entity_poly.pdbx_strand_id
1 'polypeptide(L)'
;MVRGTNSNRENSGASSGTVRDPLDSIIGISAAIQQVKAVIRQVAPSDITVLISGESGTGKELVAEAVHHHSPRRNGPLVSPNCGAIPEGIFESEIFGHE
;
A
#
# COMPACT_ATOMS: atom_id res chain seq x y z
N MET A 1 -28.51 -34.43 -17.22
CA MET A 1 -28.25 -34.25 -18.66
C MET A 1 -27.58 -32.89 -18.83
N VAL A 2 -26.28 -32.89 -19.14
CA VAL A 2 -25.37 -31.75 -19.27
C VAL A 2 -25.76 -30.81 -20.42
N ARG A 3 -25.62 -29.49 -20.23
CA ARG A 3 -25.01 -28.55 -21.19
C ARG A 3 -24.38 -27.35 -20.46
N GLY A 4 -23.05 -27.31 -20.43
CA GLY A 4 -22.31 -26.07 -20.19
C GLY A 4 -22.18 -25.24 -21.47
N THR A 5 -21.75 -23.99 -21.34
CA THR A 5 -20.50 -23.45 -21.93
C THR A 5 -20.31 -21.99 -21.50
N ASN A 6 -19.08 -21.70 -21.10
CA ASN A 6 -18.45 -20.38 -20.94
C ASN A 6 -18.74 -19.42 -22.12
N SER A 7 -18.61 -18.11 -21.87
CA SER A 7 -17.58 -17.26 -22.49
C SER A 7 -17.98 -15.78 -22.47
N ASN A 8 -17.27 -15.02 -21.65
CA ASN A 8 -16.59 -13.78 -22.01
C ASN A 8 -17.29 -12.86 -23.04
N ARG A 9 -17.83 -11.73 -22.55
CA ARG A 9 -17.95 -10.48 -23.31
C ARG A 9 -17.07 -9.45 -22.61
N GLU A 10 -15.86 -9.26 -23.14
CA GLU A 10 -15.52 -8.09 -23.95
C GLU A 10 -15.52 -6.81 -23.11
N ASN A 11 -14.38 -6.51 -22.48
CA ASN A 11 -14.00 -5.11 -22.28
C ASN A 11 -12.66 -4.87 -22.98
N SER A 12 -12.76 -4.59 -24.27
CA SER A 12 -11.69 -4.02 -25.07
C SER A 12 -11.79 -2.49 -24.98
N GLY A 13 -10.86 -1.88 -24.27
CA GLY A 13 -10.66 -0.43 -24.24
C GLY A 13 -9.21 -0.12 -23.88
N ALA A 14 -8.42 0.31 -24.86
CA ALA A 14 -7.00 0.60 -24.72
C ALA A 14 -6.70 2.08 -24.38
N SER A 15 -5.63 2.25 -23.60
CA SER A 15 -4.75 3.43 -23.40
C SER A 15 -5.25 4.70 -22.67
N SER A 16 -4.87 4.83 -21.40
CA SER A 16 -4.24 6.02 -20.77
C SER A 16 -3.89 5.65 -19.31
N GLY A 17 -2.67 5.93 -18.84
CA GLY A 17 -2.03 5.34 -17.65
C GLY A 17 -2.96 5.00 -16.47
N THR A 18 -3.30 3.71 -16.33
CA THR A 18 -4.06 3.20 -15.19
C THR A 18 -3.19 3.31 -13.95
N VAL A 19 -3.46 4.31 -13.11
CA VAL A 19 -2.95 4.35 -11.73
C VAL A 19 -3.43 3.06 -11.07
N ARG A 20 -2.54 2.09 -10.90
CA ARG A 20 -2.86 0.83 -10.23
C ARG A 20 -3.17 1.14 -8.77
N ASP A 21 -4.27 0.58 -8.26
CA ASP A 21 -4.58 0.66 -6.83
C ASP A 21 -3.43 -0.03 -6.05
N PRO A 22 -2.78 0.63 -5.08
CA PRO A 22 -1.71 0.00 -4.30
C PRO A 22 -2.16 -1.27 -3.54
N LEU A 23 -3.45 -1.45 -3.27
CA LEU A 23 -3.98 -2.71 -2.73
C LEU A 23 -3.82 -3.88 -3.70
N ASP A 24 -3.76 -3.62 -5.01
CA ASP A 24 -3.49 -4.65 -6.03
C ASP A 24 -2.01 -5.05 -6.08
N SER A 25 -1.11 -4.17 -5.62
CA SER A 25 0.32 -4.47 -5.46
C SER A 25 0.58 -5.49 -4.33
N ILE A 26 -0.33 -5.62 -3.36
CA ILE A 26 -0.29 -6.69 -2.35
C ILE A 26 -0.83 -7.98 -2.98
N ILE A 27 0.08 -8.74 -3.59
CA ILE A 27 -0.22 -9.98 -4.29
C ILE A 27 -0.40 -11.12 -3.27
N GLY A 28 -1.64 -11.58 -3.09
CA GLY A 28 -1.96 -12.69 -2.20
C GLY A 28 -3.46 -12.96 -2.09
N ILE A 29 -3.82 -14.23 -2.02
CA ILE A 29 -5.23 -14.70 -1.95
C ILE A 29 -5.58 -15.34 -0.60
N SER A 30 -4.63 -15.42 0.34
CA SER A 30 -4.86 -16.02 1.64
C SER A 30 -5.82 -15.19 2.49
N ALA A 31 -6.53 -15.85 3.42
CA ALA A 31 -7.44 -15.17 4.35
C ALA A 31 -6.72 -14.06 5.16
N ALA A 32 -5.47 -14.30 5.57
CA ALA A 32 -4.65 -13.32 6.28
C ALA A 32 -4.40 -12.05 5.44
N ILE A 33 -4.06 -12.19 4.14
CA ILE A 33 -3.86 -11.03 3.26
C ILE A 33 -5.17 -10.29 3.02
N GLN A 34 -6.29 -11.01 2.86
CA GLN A 34 -7.60 -10.35 2.74
C GLN A 34 -7.94 -9.55 4.00
N GLN A 35 -7.61 -10.07 5.18
CA GLN A 35 -7.78 -9.36 6.45
C GLN A 35 -6.90 -8.10 6.51
N VAL A 36 -5.63 -8.18 6.09
CA VAL A 36 -4.75 -7.00 5.99
C VAL A 36 -5.37 -5.93 5.07
N LYS A 37 -5.86 -6.31 3.88
CA LYS A 37 -6.54 -5.38 2.96
C LYS A 37 -7.79 -4.75 3.59
N ALA A 38 -8.56 -5.52 4.36
CA ALA A 38 -9.73 -5.01 5.06
C ALA A 38 -9.35 -3.99 6.15
N VAL A 39 -8.33 -4.29 6.96
CA VAL A 39 -7.83 -3.37 7.99
C VAL A 39 -7.31 -2.07 7.36
N ILE A 40 -6.56 -2.14 6.26
CA ILE A 40 -6.10 -0.95 5.52
C ILE A 40 -7.27 -0.05 5.15
N ARG A 41 -8.34 -0.61 4.56
CA ARG A 41 -9.54 0.17 4.17
C ARG A 41 -10.25 0.80 5.37
N GLN A 42 -10.18 0.16 6.54
CA GLN A 42 -10.79 0.66 7.76
C GLN A 42 -9.98 1.82 8.37
N VAL A 43 -8.65 1.72 8.41
CA VAL A 43 -7.79 2.72 9.08
C VAL A 43 -7.43 3.90 8.19
N ALA A 44 -7.32 3.71 6.87
CA ALA A 44 -6.86 4.75 5.96
C ALA A 44 -7.68 6.06 6.00
N PRO A 45 -9.02 6.05 6.13
CA PRO A 45 -9.79 7.29 6.22
C PRO A 45 -9.59 8.08 7.52
N SER A 46 -8.98 7.47 8.55
CA SER A 46 -8.84 8.05 9.88
C SER A 46 -7.52 8.78 10.07
N ASP A 47 -7.51 9.79 10.94
CA ASP A 47 -6.29 10.49 11.36
C ASP A 47 -5.70 9.82 12.61
N ILE A 48 -5.19 8.60 12.45
CA ILE A 48 -4.54 7.84 13.52
C ILE A 48 -3.15 7.39 13.09
N THR A 49 -2.28 7.15 14.06
CA THR A 49 -0.99 6.49 13.84
C THR A 49 -1.20 4.99 13.61
N VAL A 50 -0.58 4.45 12.57
CA VAL A 50 -0.63 3.02 12.22
C VAL A 50 0.76 2.40 12.41
N LEU A 51 0.83 1.30 13.16
CA LEU A 51 2.04 0.48 13.29
C LEU A 51 1.95 -0.73 12.36
N ILE A 52 2.89 -0.86 11.44
CA ILE A 52 3.01 -2.02 10.55
C ILE A 52 4.15 -2.90 11.06
N SER A 53 3.87 -4.16 11.38
CA SER A 53 4.84 -5.10 11.93
C SER A 53 4.89 -6.38 11.09
N GLY A 54 6.04 -7.03 11.09
CA GLY A 54 6.31 -8.23 10.31
C GLY A 54 7.79 -8.41 10.02
N GLU A 55 8.17 -9.61 9.63
CA GLU A 55 9.56 -9.97 9.31
C GLU A 55 10.13 -9.14 8.15
N SER A 56 11.46 -9.11 8.04
CA SER A 56 12.14 -8.43 6.92
C SER A 56 11.70 -9.03 5.58
N GLY A 57 11.46 -8.19 4.58
CA GLY A 57 11.05 -8.63 3.23
C GLY A 57 9.58 -9.03 3.06
N THR A 58 8.71 -8.84 4.06
CA THR A 58 7.26 -9.15 3.97
C THR A 58 6.40 -8.11 3.25
N GLY A 59 7.02 -7.04 2.71
CA GLY A 59 6.30 -6.01 1.95
C GLY A 59 5.51 -5.03 2.80
N LYS A 60 6.02 -4.67 3.99
CA LYS A 60 5.40 -3.68 4.89
C LYS A 60 5.26 -2.30 4.25
N GLU A 61 6.18 -1.97 3.35
CA GLU A 61 6.19 -0.73 2.57
C GLU A 61 4.96 -0.65 1.64
N LEU A 62 4.54 -1.77 1.04
CA LEU A 62 3.32 -1.82 0.22
C LEU A 62 2.07 -1.56 1.06
N VAL A 63 2.07 -2.00 2.31
CA VAL A 63 0.98 -1.71 3.26
C VAL A 63 0.95 -0.22 3.59
N ALA A 64 2.10 0.41 3.85
CA ALA A 64 2.18 1.84 4.14
C ALA A 64 1.69 2.69 2.95
N GLU A 65 2.11 2.33 1.73
CA GLU A 65 1.68 2.98 0.50
C GLU A 65 0.16 2.86 0.30
N ALA A 66 -0.40 1.67 0.56
CA ALA A 66 -1.84 1.44 0.46
C ALA A 66 -2.65 2.23 1.50
N VAL A 67 -2.16 2.35 2.74
CA VAL A 67 -2.80 3.21 3.76
C VAL A 67 -2.78 4.67 3.31
N HIS A 68 -1.62 5.18 2.87
CA HIS A 68 -1.50 6.57 2.42
C HIS A 68 -2.43 6.89 1.25
N HIS A 69 -2.46 6.02 0.24
CA HIS A 69 -3.27 6.21 -0.96
C HIS A 69 -4.77 6.26 -0.69
N HIS A 70 -5.25 5.50 0.31
CA HIS A 70 -6.67 5.47 0.70
C HIS A 70 -7.04 6.50 1.76
N SER A 71 -6.08 7.32 2.19
CA SER A 71 -6.30 8.35 3.20
C SER A 71 -6.69 9.70 2.58
N PRO A 72 -7.24 10.65 3.37
CA PRO A 72 -7.41 12.03 2.94
C PRO A 72 -6.10 12.72 2.53
N ARG A 73 -4.95 12.16 2.95
CA ARG A 73 -3.60 12.69 2.71
C ARG A 73 -2.97 12.19 1.41
N ARG A 74 -3.67 11.37 0.62
CA ARG A 74 -3.16 10.74 -0.62
C ARG A 74 -2.50 11.68 -1.64
N ASN A 75 -2.87 12.97 -1.65
CA ASN A 75 -2.32 13.97 -2.57
C ASN A 75 -1.04 14.63 -2.01
N GLY A 76 -0.71 14.39 -0.75
CA GLY A 76 0.52 14.85 -0.11
C GLY A 76 1.68 13.87 -0.30
N PRO A 77 2.91 14.32 -0.03
CA PRO A 77 4.09 13.46 -0.12
C PRO A 77 4.02 12.33 0.91
N LEU A 78 4.37 11.12 0.48
CA LEU A 78 4.67 10.00 1.37
C LEU A 78 6.17 9.95 1.59
N VAL A 79 6.62 10.34 2.78
CA VAL A 79 8.05 10.30 3.15
C VAL A 79 8.30 9.05 3.98
N SER A 80 9.14 8.15 3.47
CA SER A 80 9.47 6.87 4.12
C SER A 80 10.99 6.77 4.34
N PRO A 81 11.53 7.37 5.41
CA PRO A 81 12.95 7.29 5.71
C PRO A 81 13.31 5.86 6.16
N ASN A 82 14.34 5.26 5.56
CA ASN A 82 14.88 3.99 6.04
C ASN A 82 15.78 4.25 7.26
N CYS A 83 15.22 4.17 8.47
CA CYS A 83 15.97 4.42 9.71
C CYS A 83 17.18 3.50 9.89
N GLY A 84 17.21 2.31 9.27
CA GLY A 84 18.37 1.41 9.32
C GLY A 84 19.52 1.80 8.40
N ALA A 85 19.31 2.76 7.50
CA ALA A 85 20.31 3.27 6.57
C ALA A 85 20.85 4.67 6.95
N ILE A 86 20.30 5.30 8.00
CA ILE A 86 20.73 6.65 8.43
C ILE A 86 21.82 6.51 9.52
N PRO A 87 23.00 7.12 9.34
CA PRO A 87 24.04 7.15 10.37
C PRO A 87 23.59 7.93 11.62
N GLU A 88 23.87 7.39 12.82
CA GLU A 88 23.40 7.96 14.09
C GLU A 88 23.81 9.44 14.30
N GLY A 89 24.99 9.84 13.82
CA GLY A 89 25.48 11.22 13.94
C GLY A 89 24.78 12.26 13.05
N ILE A 90 23.91 11.84 12.12
CA ILE A 90 23.24 12.70 11.12
C ILE A 90 21.70 12.55 11.20
N PHE A 91 21.19 11.69 12.08
CA PHE A 91 19.76 11.39 12.19
C PHE A 91 18.90 12.61 12.51
N GLU A 92 19.33 13.42 13.48
CA GLU A 92 18.60 14.63 13.87
C GLU A 92 18.56 15.64 12.73
N SER A 93 19.67 15.81 12.01
CA SER A 93 19.77 16.76 10.90
C SER A 93 18.97 16.39 9.65
N GLU A 94 18.76 15.10 9.39
CA GLU A 94 17.94 14.63 8.26
C GLU A 94 16.43 14.70 8.55
N ILE A 95 16.03 14.47 9.82
CA ILE A 95 14.61 14.46 10.22
C ILE A 95 14.10 15.87 10.53
N PHE A 96 14.93 16.72 11.14
CA PHE A 96 14.51 18.04 11.62
C PHE A 96 15.06 19.20 10.76
N GLY A 97 16.06 18.94 9.92
CA GLY A 97 16.79 19.98 9.19
C GLY A 97 17.75 20.77 10.08
N HIS A 98 18.75 21.39 9.46
CA HIS A 98 19.56 22.45 10.09
C HIS A 98 18.98 23.81 9.66
N GLU A 99 19.17 24.87 10.47
CA GLU A 99 19.00 26.26 10.00
C GLU A 99 19.98 26.62 8.88
#